data_AF-A0A6V7LM39-F1
#
_entry.id   AF-A0A6V7LM39-F1
#
_cell.length_a   1.000
_cell.length_b   1.000
_cell.length_c   1.000
_cell.angle_alpha   90.00
_cell.angle_beta   90.00
_cell.angle_gamma   90.00
#
_symmetry.space_group_name_H-M   'P 1'
#
loop_
_entity.id
_entity.type
_entity.pdbx_description
1 polymer ?
#
loop_
_entity_poly.entity_id
_entity_poly.type
_entity_poly.pdbx_seq_one_letter_code
_entity_poly.pdbx_strand_id
1 'polypeptide(L)' 'NIDNRVGAVGFVPRFGDALYRVALLRIDDETGIPLRGPDGLCIRCKP' A
#
# COMPACT_ATOMS: atom_id res chain seq x y z
N ASN A 1 5.95 -12.31 7.17
CA ASN A 1 4.58 -12.72 7.57
C ASN A 1 4.12 -14.01 6.88
N ILE A 2 5.01 -14.94 6.56
CA ILE A 2 4.61 -16.21 5.93
C ILE A 2 4.13 -17.21 7.00
N ASP A 3 4.82 -17.24 8.14
CA ASP A 3 4.55 -18.22 9.21
C ASP A 3 3.72 -17.65 10.37
N ASN A 4 3.01 -16.54 10.15
CA ASN A 4 2.14 -15.87 11.12
C ASN A 4 2.78 -15.60 12.51
N ARG A 5 4.08 -15.31 12.53
CA ARG A 5 4.81 -14.98 13.77
C ARG A 5 4.43 -13.58 14.26
N VAL A 6 3.93 -13.49 15.49
CA VAL A 6 3.64 -12.20 16.16
C VAL A 6 4.86 -11.29 16.13
N GLY A 7 4.65 -10.04 15.71
CA GLY A 7 5.69 -9.03 15.55
C GLY A 7 6.43 -9.06 14.21
N ALA A 8 6.14 -10.02 13.33
CA ALA A 8 6.67 -9.99 11.97
C ALA A 8 6.01 -8.87 11.15
N VAL A 9 6.81 -8.13 10.38
CA VAL A 9 6.34 -7.17 9.38
C VAL A 9 6.60 -7.77 8.00
N GLY A 10 5.62 -7.67 7.11
CA GLY A 10 5.73 -8.16 5.73
C GLY A 10 6.24 -7.07 4.80
N PHE A 11 6.97 -7.45 3.76
CA PHE A 11 7.33 -6.58 2.65
C PHE A 11 6.66 -7.11 1.38
N VAL A 12 6.03 -6.23 0.61
CA VAL A 12 5.48 -6.57 -0.71
C VAL A 12 6.51 -6.17 -1.76
N PRO A 13 7.16 -7.13 -2.43
CA PRO A 13 8.15 -6.81 -3.44
C PRO A 13 7.52 -6.26 -4.71
N ARG A 14 8.08 -5.13 -5.18
CA ARG A 14 7.65 -4.39 -6.38
C ARG A 14 7.65 -5.21 -7.68
N PHE A 15 8.51 -6.21 -7.79
CA PHE A 15 8.55 -7.06 -8.99
C PHE A 15 7.31 -7.98 -9.10
N GLY A 16 6.57 -8.16 -8.00
CA GLY A 16 5.37 -9.00 -7.93
C GLY A 16 4.07 -8.23 -8.11
N ASP A 17 4.09 -6.94 -8.49
CA ASP A 17 2.90 -6.08 -8.55
C ASP A 17 1.77 -6.68 -9.42
N ALA A 18 2.13 -7.38 -10.51
CA ALA A 18 1.16 -8.06 -11.38
C ALA A 18 0.48 -9.28 -10.71
N LEU A 19 1.19 -9.96 -9.80
CA LEU A 19 0.69 -11.13 -9.08
C LEU A 19 -0.16 -10.72 -7.88
N TYR A 20 0.34 -9.77 -7.08
CA TYR A 20 -0.24 -9.48 -5.77
C TYR A 20 -1.45 -8.56 -5.82
N ARG A 21 -1.71 -7.87 -6.95
CA ARG A 21 -2.85 -6.95 -7.17
C ARG A 21 -3.14 -6.00 -5.99
N VAL A 22 -2.12 -5.65 -5.22
CA VAL A 22 -2.17 -4.68 -4.12
C VAL A 22 -1.18 -3.55 -4.40
N ALA A 23 -1.45 -2.36 -3.86
CA ALA A 23 -0.60 -1.19 -4.02
C ALA A 23 -0.56 -0.38 -2.72
N LEU A 24 0.56 0.29 -2.48
CA LEU A 24 0.68 1.28 -1.40
C LEU A 24 0.02 2.59 -1.82
N LEU A 25 -0.89 3.09 -0.99
CA LEU A 25 -1.66 4.31 -1.22
C LEU A 25 -1.21 5.41 -0.28
N ARG A 26 -1.21 6.64 -0.77
CA ARG A 26 -0.96 7.83 0.05
C ARG A 26 -2.19 8.13 0.89
N ILE A 27 -1.94 8.47 2.15
CA ILE A 27 -2.94 8.91 3.10
C ILE A 27 -2.64 10.34 3.53
N ASP A 28 -3.66 11.02 4.03
CA ASP A 28 -3.51 12.20 4.84
C ASP A 28 -3.04 11.79 6.25
N ASP A 29 -1.94 12.36 6.72
CA ASP A 29 -1.25 11.89 7.93
C ASP A 29 -2.02 12.23 9.23
N GLU A 30 -2.91 13.23 9.20
CA GLU A 30 -3.70 13.64 10.36
C GLU A 30 -5.01 12.86 10.48
N THR A 31 -5.68 12.62 9.35
CA THR A 31 -7.00 12.00 9.29
C THR A 31 -6.98 10.51 8.97
N GLY A 32 -5.89 10.00 8.38
CA GLY A 32 -5.77 8.62 7.91
C GLY A 32 -6.58 8.32 6.65
N ILE A 33 -7.15 9.33 5.98
CA ILE A 33 -7.99 9.16 4.80
C ILE A 33 -7.11 9.06 3.55
N PRO A 34 -7.40 8.15 2.60
CA PRO A 34 -6.68 8.07 1.34
C PRO A 34 -6.78 9.35 0.50
N LEU A 35 -5.64 9.86 0.05
CA LEU A 35 -5.59 10.97 -0.91
C LEU A 35 -6.06 10.49 -2.28
N ARG A 36 -6.88 11.30 -2.96
CA ARG A 36 -7.44 10.99 -4.28
C ARG A 36 -7.01 11.99 -5.34
N GLY A 37 -6.80 11.51 -6.55
CA GLY A 37 -6.47 12.32 -7.71
C GLY A 37 -7.70 12.98 -8.35
N PRO A 38 -7.50 13.80 -9.39
CA PRO A 38 -8.59 14.43 -10.14
C PRO A 38 -9.54 13.43 -10.83
N ASP A 39 -9.08 12.20 -11.04
CA ASP A 39 -9.84 11.07 -11.57
C ASP A 39 -10.70 10.35 -10.51
N GLY A 40 -10.63 10.81 -9.24
CA GLY A 40 -11.32 10.19 -8.10
C GLY A 40 -10.66 8.92 -7.57
N LEU A 41 -9.57 8.45 -8.18
CA LEU A 41 -8.84 7.25 -7.75
C LEU A 41 -7.84 7.60 -6.62
N CYS A 42 -7.51 6.61 -5.78
CA CYS A 42 -6.50 6.80 -4.75
C CYS A 42 -5.11 7.00 -5.36
N ILE A 43 -4.35 7.93 -4.80
CA ILE A 43 -3.00 8.23 -5.25
C ILE A 43 -2.04 7.17 -4.70
N ARG A 44 -1.25 6.54 -5.57
CA ARG A 44 -0.22 5.58 -5.17
C ARG A 44 1.00 6.26 -4.56
N CYS A 45 1.66 5.57 -3.64
CA CYS A 45 2.97 5.97 -3.13
C CYS A 45 4.04 5.86 -4.25
N LYS A 46 5.03 6.76 -4.21
CA LYS A 46 6.23 6.65 -5.02
C LYS A 46 7.18 5.59 -4.42
N PRO A 47 8.06 4.96 -5.23
CA PRO A 47 9.20 4.17 -4.73
C PRO A 47 9.96 4.87 -3.61
#